data_AF-A0A238H7J5-F1
#
_entry.id   AF-A0A238H7J5-F1
#
_cell.length_a   1.000
_cell.length_b   1.000
_cell.length_c   1.000
_cell.angle_alpha   90.00
_cell.angle_beta   90.00
_cell.angle_gamma   90.00
#
_symmetry.space_group_name_H-M   'P 1'
#
loop_
_entity.id
_entity.type
_entity.pdbx_description
1 polymer ?
#
loop_
_entity_poly.entity_id
_entity_poly.type
_entity_poly.pdbx_seq_one_letter_code
_entity_poly.pdbx_strand_id
1 'polypeptide(L)'
;MQDLHDIFGKTIFVYTRAQAIADGALVDVSSQARDAGFRIPVVVTAAVWADCVAWSEADSQRQVSQDEWARLWDMLWMASRAARRAQGAQRIAFDVYRVPRGGHGMRPGRLR
;
A
#
# COMPACT_ATOMS: atom_id res chain seq x y z
N MET A 1 -30.79 -16.18 -12.20
CA MET A 1 -29.43 -15.65 -11.96
C MET A 1 -28.51 -16.55 -12.76
N GLN A 2 -27.86 -16.05 -13.82
CA GLN A 2 -26.95 -16.88 -14.64
C GLN A 2 -25.67 -17.16 -13.85
N ASP A 3 -25.18 -18.40 -13.91
CA ASP A 3 -23.90 -18.77 -13.31
C ASP A 3 -22.76 -18.11 -14.12
N LEU A 4 -21.74 -17.60 -13.42
CA LEU A 4 -20.52 -17.07 -14.04
C LEU A 4 -19.86 -18.13 -14.94
N HIS A 5 -20.01 -19.42 -14.60
CA HIS A 5 -19.52 -20.53 -15.42
C HIS A 5 -20.26 -20.73 -16.73
N ASP A 6 -21.55 -20.36 -16.80
CA ASP A 6 -22.32 -20.43 -18.06
C ASP A 6 -21.88 -19.36 -19.05
N ILE A 7 -21.42 -18.21 -18.53
CA ILE A 7 -21.00 -17.05 -19.34
C ILE A 7 -19.52 -17.16 -19.72
N PHE A 8 -18.65 -17.50 -18.78
CA PHE A 8 -17.19 -17.44 -18.93
C PHE A 8 -16.52 -18.82 -19.00
N GLY A 9 -17.28 -19.91 -18.84
CA GLY A 9 -16.76 -21.26 -18.75
C GLY A 9 -16.15 -21.60 -17.38
N LYS A 10 -15.54 -22.79 -17.29
CA LYS A 10 -14.90 -23.25 -16.06
C LYS A 10 -13.62 -22.44 -15.78
N THR A 11 -13.42 -22.05 -14.53
CA THR A 11 -12.18 -21.42 -14.06
C THR A 11 -10.96 -22.30 -14.37
N ILE A 12 -10.00 -21.74 -15.10
CA ILE A 12 -8.75 -22.44 -15.46
C ILE A 12 -7.62 -22.20 -14.45
N PHE A 13 -7.68 -21.10 -13.69
CA PHE A 13 -6.67 -20.74 -12.70
C PHE A 13 -7.26 -19.81 -11.64
N VAL A 14 -6.83 -19.98 -10.38
CA VAL A 14 -7.18 -19.11 -9.25
C VAL A 14 -5.90 -18.60 -8.62
N TYR A 15 -5.77 -17.28 -8.55
CA TYR A 15 -4.67 -16.61 -7.87
C TYR A 15 -5.14 -16.03 -6.54
N THR A 16 -4.60 -16.57 -5.45
CA THR A 16 -5.03 -16.22 -4.09
C THR A 16 -4.21 -15.08 -3.51
N ARG A 17 -4.76 -14.38 -2.51
CA ARG A 17 -4.01 -13.39 -1.71
C ARG A 17 -2.73 -13.98 -1.11
N ALA A 18 -2.79 -15.23 -0.65
CA ALA A 18 -1.64 -15.90 -0.04
C ALA A 18 -0.51 -16.12 -1.07
N GLN A 19 -0.85 -16.55 -2.29
CA GLN A 19 0.12 -16.66 -3.39
C GLN A 19 0.69 -15.28 -3.76
N ALA A 20 -0.16 -14.26 -3.88
CA ALA A 20 0.30 -12.90 -4.18
C ALA A 20 1.27 -12.32 -3.14
N ILE A 21 1.12 -12.70 -1.86
CA ILE A 21 2.08 -12.34 -0.81
C ILE A 21 3.36 -13.18 -0.94
N ALA A 22 3.24 -14.49 -1.15
CA ALA A 22 4.39 -15.38 -1.32
C ALA A 22 5.28 -15.00 -2.51
N ASP A 23 4.66 -14.57 -3.61
CA ASP A 23 5.36 -14.12 -4.83
C ASP A 23 5.89 -12.69 -4.72
N GLY A 24 5.59 -11.98 -3.63
CA GLY A 24 6.04 -10.60 -3.39
C GLY A 24 5.26 -9.53 -4.17
N ALA A 25 4.18 -9.87 -4.86
CA ALA A 25 3.31 -8.89 -5.53
C ALA A 25 2.56 -8.00 -4.52
N LEU A 26 2.25 -8.56 -3.34
CA LEU A 26 1.64 -7.89 -2.20
C LEU A 26 2.56 -7.99 -0.97
N VAL A 27 2.69 -6.89 -0.23
CA VAL A 27 3.37 -6.83 1.06
C VAL A 27 2.31 -6.76 2.16
N ASP A 28 2.34 -7.71 3.09
CA ASP A 28 1.44 -7.70 4.24
C ASP A 28 1.89 -6.65 5.26
N VAL A 29 0.99 -5.73 5.59
CA VAL A 29 1.20 -4.63 6.55
C VAL A 29 0.14 -4.65 7.65
N SER A 30 -0.49 -5.81 7.87
CA SER A 30 -1.66 -5.93 8.74
C SER A 30 -1.36 -5.60 10.20
N SER A 31 -0.15 -5.87 10.69
CA SER A 31 0.23 -5.54 12.07
C SER A 31 0.26 -4.02 12.27
N GLN A 32 0.95 -3.30 11.39
CA GLN A 32 1.05 -1.84 11.42
C GLN A 32 -0.29 -1.17 11.14
N ALA A 33 -1.07 -1.72 10.21
CA ALA A 33 -2.37 -1.19 9.84
C ALA A 33 -3.37 -1.28 10.99
N ARG A 34 -3.25 -2.31 11.85
CA ARG A 34 -4.08 -2.42 13.06
C ARG A 34 -3.89 -1.22 13.97
N ASP A 35 -2.64 -0.82 14.20
CA ASP A 35 -2.31 0.33 15.04
C ASP A 35 -2.79 1.65 14.42
N ALA A 36 -2.83 1.74 13.09
CA ALA A 36 -3.43 2.87 12.36
C ALA A 36 -4.97 2.86 12.35
N GLY A 37 -5.62 1.84 12.91
CA GLY A 37 -7.08 1.75 13.08
C GLY A 37 -7.82 0.88 12.06
N PHE A 38 -7.12 0.10 11.23
CA PHE A 38 -7.76 -0.91 10.38
C PHE A 38 -8.15 -2.15 11.21
N ARG A 39 -9.31 -2.74 10.90
CA ARG A 39 -9.83 -3.94 11.56
C ARG A 39 -9.77 -5.20 10.69
N ILE A 40 -9.29 -5.06 9.47
CA ILE A 40 -9.16 -6.13 8.47
C ILE A 40 -7.68 -6.29 8.10
N PRO A 41 -7.28 -7.46 7.56
CA PRO A 41 -5.95 -7.61 6.98
C PRO A 41 -5.71 -6.59 5.87
N VAL A 42 -4.54 -5.94 5.88
CA VAL A 42 -4.18 -4.90 4.93
C VAL A 42 -2.91 -5.30 4.20
N VAL A 43 -2.89 -5.04 2.91
CA VAL A 43 -1.73 -5.23 2.03
C VAL A 43 -1.49 -3.96 1.23
N VAL A 44 -0.24 -3.74 0.85
CA VAL A 44 0.13 -2.78 -0.19
C VAL A 44 0.77 -3.53 -1.36
N THR A 45 0.71 -2.97 -2.57
CA THR A 45 1.42 -3.56 -3.71
C THR A 45 2.92 -3.36 -3.57
N ALA A 46 3.71 -4.22 -4.21
CA ALA A 46 5.16 -4.07 -4.28
C ALA A 46 5.60 -2.69 -4.79
N ALA A 47 4.87 -2.13 -5.77
CA ALA A 47 5.13 -0.80 -6.32
C ALA A 47 4.93 0.30 -5.27
N VAL A 48 3.83 0.25 -4.51
CA VAL A 48 3.58 1.22 -3.42
C VAL A 48 4.63 1.07 -2.33
N TRP A 49 5.00 -0.15 -1.97
CA TRP A 49 6.07 -0.39 -1.00
C TRP A 49 7.39 0.24 -1.47
N ALA A 50 7.86 -0.09 -2.67
CA ALA A 50 9.13 0.39 -3.20
C ALA A 50 9.18 1.91 -3.35
N ASP A 51 8.07 2.53 -3.75
CA ASP A 51 8.02 3.96 -4.04
C ASP A 51 7.79 4.83 -2.80
N CYS A 52 6.90 4.38 -1.90
CA CYS A 52 6.43 5.20 -0.80
C CYS A 52 6.97 4.79 0.56
N VAL A 53 7.24 3.50 0.79
CA VAL A 53 7.63 2.98 2.12
C VAL A 53 9.12 2.75 2.21
N ALA A 54 9.65 1.91 1.33
CA ALA A 54 11.01 1.39 1.39
C ALA A 54 12.05 2.51 1.53
N TRP A 55 12.87 2.44 2.58
CA TRP A 55 13.88 3.45 2.84
C TRP A 55 15.08 2.86 3.56
N SER A 56 16.24 2.96 2.93
CA SER A 56 17.50 2.46 3.48
C SER A 56 18.37 3.59 4.02
N GLU A 57 19.37 3.23 4.85
CA GLU A 57 20.38 4.20 5.30
C GLU A 57 21.10 4.89 4.13
N ALA A 58 21.36 4.16 3.04
CA ALA A 58 21.95 4.72 1.83
C ALA A 58 21.04 5.77 1.16
N ASP A 59 19.71 5.67 1.32
CA ASP A 59 18.78 6.71 0.87
C ASP A 59 18.92 7.95 1.76
N SER A 60 18.97 7.79 3.08
CA SER A 60 19.21 8.88 4.04
C SER A 60 20.57 9.58 3.88
N GLN A 61 21.58 8.88 3.35
CA GLN A 61 22.87 9.49 3.03
C GLN A 61 22.84 10.35 1.76
N ARG A 62 21.94 10.04 0.81
CA ARG A 62 21.85 10.72 -0.50
C ARG A 62 20.86 11.88 -0.51
N GLN A 63 19.89 11.87 0.39
CA GLN A 63 18.79 12.83 0.47
C GLN A 63 18.32 13.00 1.91
N VAL A 64 17.19 13.69 2.15
CA VAL A 64 16.72 13.95 3.52
C VAL A 64 16.57 12.64 4.30
N SER A 65 17.15 12.58 5.51
CA SER A 65 17.05 11.39 6.35
C SER A 65 15.60 11.10 6.70
N GLN A 66 15.18 9.85 6.50
CA GLN A 66 13.86 9.36 6.82
C GLN A 66 13.93 7.95 7.41
N ASP A 67 12.83 7.55 8.02
CA ASP A 67 12.65 6.24 8.64
C ASP A 67 11.55 5.46 7.90
N GLU A 68 11.85 4.22 7.51
CA GLU A 68 10.93 3.36 6.74
C GLU A 68 9.61 3.12 7.49
N TRP A 69 9.70 2.94 8.81
CA TRP A 69 8.54 2.74 9.66
C TRP A 69 7.65 3.98 9.72
N ALA A 70 8.24 5.17 9.92
CA ALA A 70 7.52 6.44 9.90
C ALA A 70 6.83 6.69 8.56
N ARG A 71 7.48 6.35 7.43
CA ARG A 71 6.87 6.46 6.10
C ARG A 71 5.68 5.53 5.91
N LEU A 72 5.77 4.28 6.39
CA LEU A 72 4.65 3.34 6.39
C LEU A 72 3.50 3.87 7.26
N TRP A 73 3.83 4.37 8.44
CA TRP A 73 2.86 4.92 9.39
C TRP A 73 2.07 6.08 8.78
N ASP A 74 2.74 7.05 8.18
CA ASP A 74 2.09 8.21 7.55
C ASP A 74 1.09 7.78 6.47
N MET A 75 1.47 6.82 5.62
CA MET A 75 0.58 6.28 4.59
C MET A 75 -0.64 5.58 5.20
N LEU A 76 -0.43 4.67 6.16
CA LEU A 76 -1.51 3.92 6.80
C LEU A 76 -2.46 4.83 7.57
N TRP A 77 -1.92 5.84 8.24
CA TRP A 77 -2.71 6.84 8.96
C TRP A 77 -3.59 7.66 8.01
N MET A 78 -3.03 8.13 6.90
CA MET A 78 -3.79 8.86 5.88
C MET A 78 -4.86 7.98 5.23
N ALA A 79 -4.53 6.73 4.90
CA ALA A 79 -5.47 5.76 4.36
C ALA A 79 -6.61 5.47 5.34
N SER A 80 -6.31 5.28 6.64
CA SER A 80 -7.32 4.95 7.65
C SER A 80 -8.29 6.13 7.88
N ARG A 81 -7.77 7.36 7.85
CA ARG A 81 -8.60 8.58 7.93
C ARG A 81 -9.51 8.72 6.71
N ALA A 82 -9.02 8.43 5.51
CA ALA A 82 -9.83 8.47 4.30
C ALA A 82 -10.91 7.38 4.32
N ALA A 83 -10.55 6.15 4.70
CA ALA A 83 -11.48 5.02 4.85
C ALA A 83 -12.64 5.31 5.80
N ARG A 84 -12.36 5.92 6.96
CA ARG A 84 -13.40 6.27 7.94
C ARG A 84 -14.40 7.31 7.42
N ARG A 85 -13.98 8.19 6.51
CA ARG A 85 -14.83 9.27 5.97
C ARG A 85 -15.72 8.83 4.82
N ALA A 86 -15.36 7.77 4.12
CA ALA A 86 -16.07 7.29 2.92
C ALA A 86 -16.71 5.92 3.17
N GLN A 87 -17.68 5.89 4.09
CA GLN A 87 -18.41 4.66 4.41
C GLN A 87 -19.19 4.13 3.19
N GLY A 88 -19.12 2.81 2.97
CA GLY A 88 -19.77 2.15 1.83
C GLY A 88 -19.03 2.26 0.50
N ALA A 89 -17.94 3.04 0.42
CA ALA A 89 -17.14 3.13 -0.79
C ALA A 89 -16.21 1.92 -0.93
N GLN A 90 -16.13 1.35 -2.14
CA GLN A 90 -15.20 0.27 -2.46
C GLN A 90 -13.80 0.78 -2.85
N ARG A 91 -13.72 2.03 -3.31
CA ARG A 91 -12.47 2.68 -3.71
C ARG A 91 -12.46 4.10 -3.19
N ILE A 92 -11.36 4.47 -2.55
CA ILE A 92 -11.18 5.78 -1.93
C ILE A 92 -9.82 6.29 -2.38
N ALA A 93 -9.79 7.44 -3.04
CA ALA A 93 -8.57 8.15 -3.32
C ALA A 93 -8.15 8.95 -2.08
N PHE A 94 -6.85 8.98 -1.79
CA PHE A 94 -6.28 9.83 -0.76
C PHE A 94 -4.87 10.25 -1.18
N ASP A 95 -4.42 11.36 -0.62
CA ASP A 95 -3.11 11.92 -0.95
C ASP A 95 -2.05 11.44 0.04
N VAL A 96 -0.90 11.07 -0.52
CA VAL A 96 0.33 10.78 0.22
C VAL A 96 1.39 11.77 -0.24
N TYR A 97 2.06 12.40 0.72
CA TYR A 97 3.20 13.26 0.46
C TYR A 97 4.45 12.50 0.84
N ARG A 98 5.35 12.32 -0.13
CA ARG A 98 6.57 11.52 0.06
C ARG A 98 7.75 12.18 -0.62
N VAL A 99 8.94 11.92 -0.10
CA VAL A 99 10.19 12.20 -0.81
C VAL A 99 10.50 11.00 -1.69
N PRO A 100 10.70 11.18 -3.01
CA PRO A 100 11.01 10.06 -3.87
C PRO A 100 12.29 9.33 -3.50
N ARG A 101 12.26 7.99 -3.53
CA ARG A 101 13.45 7.19 -3.28
C ARG A 101 14.45 7.34 -4.44
N GLY A 102 15.75 7.36 -4.13
CA GLY A 102 16.82 7.44 -5.13
C GLY A 102 17.01 8.80 -5.80
N GLY A 103 16.33 9.85 -5.31
CA GLY A 103 16.52 11.22 -5.77
C GLY A 103 17.45 12.03 -4.87
N HIS A 104 17.41 13.35 -5.05
CA HIS A 104 18.04 14.36 -4.19
C HIS A 104 16.98 15.27 -3.54
N GLY A 105 15.76 14.74 -3.35
CA GLY A 105 14.64 15.51 -2.86
C GLY A 105 14.80 15.85 -1.38
N MET A 106 14.62 17.12 -1.02
CA MET A 106 14.65 17.55 0.40
C MET A 106 13.26 17.84 0.97
N ARG A 107 12.22 17.88 0.13
CA ARG A 107 10.85 18.22 0.52
C ARG A 107 9.87 17.17 0.04
N PRO A 108 8.91 16.74 0.87
CA PRO A 108 7.84 15.87 0.44
C PRO A 108 7.01 16.52 -0.67
N GLY A 109 6.72 15.75 -1.72
CA GLY A 109 5.79 16.13 -2.79
C GLY A 109 4.58 15.21 -2.79
N ARG A 110 3.45 15.72 -3.29
CA ARG A 110 2.26 14.89 -3.49
C ARG A 110 2.57 13.80 -4.51
N LEU A 111 2.24 12.55 -4.17
CA LEU A 111 2.29 11.42 -5.11
C LEU A 111 1.33 11.70 -6.28
N ARG A 112 1.81 11.50 -7.52
CA ARG A 112 1.05 11.70 -8.75
C ARG A 112 0.50 10.40 -9.27
#